data_AF-B0Y1J2-F1
#
_entry.id   AF-B0Y1J2-F1
#
_cell.length_a   1.000
_cell.length_b   1.000
_cell.length_c   1.000
_cell.angle_alpha   90.00
_cell.angle_beta   90.00
_cell.angle_gamma   90.00
#
_symmetry.space_group_name_H-M   'P 1'
#
loop_
_entity.id
_entity.type
_entity.pdbx_description
1 polymer ?
#
loop_
_entity_poly.entity_id
_entity_poly.type
_entity_poly.pdbx_seq_one_letter_code
_entity_poly.pdbx_strand_id
1 'polypeptide(L)'
;MAHKKLGKQHADFMRWAKSHGVKINGVTPAHIPGRGSGMIATRNIEEGEVMIAVPLDLMITIDSIPATFTKQFPPGTSIHGILAAFLTEGDHEFLKRWDLWRKVWPSRKDFEDSMPILWPEELRRSNSEFQKAPCEQPFLLPPSASGIWNSFKTSQRDRKFESKSQNLLAQQEKRLQDAWRNVLTVFPNMDWDKFSFHWLILNTRSFYYVKPGQEPPEDWNDAIGLVPFADYFNHSDDAVRASPLQWTIVELMP
;
A
#
# COMPACT_ATOMS: atom_id res chain seq x y z
N MET A 1 27.62 0.46 6.32
CA MET A 1 27.46 -0.15 4.99
C MET A 1 27.43 0.98 3.96
N ALA A 2 28.02 0.80 2.77
CA ALA A 2 27.95 1.83 1.74
C ALA A 2 26.55 1.85 1.11
N HIS A 3 25.78 2.90 1.37
CA HIS A 3 24.47 3.10 0.76
C HIS A 3 24.61 3.81 -0.59
N LYS A 4 23.88 3.34 -1.61
CA LYS A 4 23.93 3.95 -2.95
C LYS A 4 22.84 5.00 -3.08
N LYS A 5 23.18 6.17 -3.63
CA LYS A 5 22.20 7.19 -4.00
C LYS A 5 21.20 6.62 -5.02
N LEU A 6 19.93 6.99 -4.87
CA LEU A 6 18.91 6.65 -5.86
C LEU A 6 19.13 7.43 -7.17
N GLY A 7 18.50 6.94 -8.25
CA GLY A 7 18.64 7.51 -9.59
C GLY A 7 18.11 8.95 -9.71
N LYS A 8 18.38 9.60 -10.86
CA LYS A 8 18.01 11.01 -11.14
C LYS A 8 16.52 11.31 -10.86
N GLN A 9 15.62 10.37 -11.18
CA GLN A 9 14.17 10.52 -10.96
C GLN A 9 13.83 10.75 -9.47
N HIS A 10 14.51 10.07 -8.54
CA HIS A 10 14.33 10.26 -7.10
C HIS A 10 14.86 11.62 -6.62
N ALA A 11 15.97 12.10 -7.20
CA ALA A 11 16.48 13.43 -6.91
C ALA A 11 15.54 14.54 -7.44
N ASP A 12 14.93 14.33 -8.61
CA ASP A 12 13.94 15.23 -9.19
C ASP A 12 12.67 15.27 -8.31
N PHE A 13 12.17 14.10 -7.88
CA PHE A 13 11.06 14.00 -6.93
C PHE A 13 11.35 14.66 -5.59
N MET A 14 12.53 14.44 -5.00
CA MET A 14 12.90 15.08 -3.73
C MET A 14 12.90 16.61 -3.83
N ARG A 15 13.40 17.17 -4.94
CA ARG A 15 13.36 18.62 -5.17
C ARG A 15 11.93 19.13 -5.28
N TRP A 16 11.07 18.40 -5.99
CA TRP A 16 9.65 18.69 -6.07
C TRP A 16 8.97 18.62 -4.70
N ALA A 17 9.24 17.60 -3.89
CA ALA A 17 8.63 17.45 -2.57
C ALA A 17 8.96 18.66 -1.69
N LYS A 18 10.22 19.07 -1.64
CA LYS A 18 10.66 20.26 -0.90
C LYS A 18 10.01 21.55 -1.42
N SER A 19 9.88 21.70 -2.74
CA SER A 19 9.25 22.90 -3.33
C SER A 19 7.75 22.98 -3.05
N HIS A 20 7.12 21.86 -2.67
CA HIS A 20 5.70 21.79 -2.29
C HIS A 20 5.50 21.74 -0.77
N GLY A 21 6.52 22.09 0.02
CA GLY A 21 6.39 22.25 1.47
C GLY A 21 6.67 20.98 2.28
N VAL A 22 7.10 19.87 1.66
CA VAL A 22 7.57 18.70 2.41
C VAL A 22 8.86 19.05 3.15
N LYS A 23 8.84 18.94 4.47
CA LYS A 23 10.02 19.13 5.33
C LYS A 23 10.72 17.78 5.51
N ILE A 24 12.03 17.76 5.32
CA ILE A 24 12.85 16.54 5.39
C ILE A 24 14.04 16.82 6.29
N ASN A 25 14.09 16.17 7.44
CA ASN A 25 15.03 16.46 8.52
C ASN A 25 15.88 15.22 8.85
N GLY A 26 17.19 15.33 8.63
CA GLY A 26 18.14 14.28 9.05
C GLY A 26 18.00 12.94 8.33
N VAL A 27 17.22 12.86 7.25
CA VAL A 27 17.01 11.63 6.47
C VAL A 27 17.15 11.86 4.97
N THR A 28 17.47 10.79 4.22
CA THR A 28 17.49 10.79 2.76
C THR A 28 17.13 9.41 2.20
N PRO A 29 16.37 9.33 1.10
CA PRO A 29 16.16 8.09 0.36
C PRO A 29 17.47 7.52 -0.18
N ALA A 30 17.63 6.21 -0.07
CA ALA A 30 18.77 5.46 -0.57
C ALA A 30 18.36 4.04 -1.01
N HIS A 31 19.20 3.40 -1.80
CA HIS A 31 19.07 1.96 -2.05
C HIS A 31 19.67 1.18 -0.88
N ILE A 32 18.86 0.29 -0.29
CA ILE A 32 19.23 -0.60 0.81
C ILE A 32 19.32 -2.03 0.25
N PRO A 33 20.51 -2.67 0.29
CA PRO A 33 20.68 -4.04 -0.20
C PRO A 33 19.65 -5.00 0.39
N GLY A 34 18.96 -5.76 -0.47
CA GLY A 34 17.92 -6.71 -0.07
C GLY A 34 16.57 -6.10 0.33
N ARG A 35 16.44 -4.78 0.41
CA ARG A 35 15.17 -4.09 0.74
C ARG A 35 14.71 -3.06 -0.29
N GLY A 36 15.45 -2.90 -1.39
CA GLY A 36 15.12 -1.95 -2.45
C GLY A 36 15.32 -0.50 -2.01
N SER A 37 14.40 0.39 -2.39
CA SER A 37 14.42 1.79 -1.96
C SER A 37 13.99 1.90 -0.50
N GLY A 38 14.68 2.75 0.27
CA GLY A 38 14.35 2.99 1.67
C GLY A 38 14.88 4.34 2.17
N MET A 39 14.51 4.71 3.39
CA MET A 39 15.03 5.91 4.06
C MET A 39 16.26 5.57 4.93
N ILE A 40 17.30 6.41 4.88
CA ILE A 40 18.46 6.34 5.78
C ILE A 40 18.67 7.66 6.52
N ALA A 41 19.24 7.59 7.72
CA ALA A 41 19.63 8.77 8.48
C ALA A 41 20.92 9.39 7.90
N THR A 42 20.97 10.73 7.83
CA THR A 42 22.14 11.51 7.41
C THR A 42 22.89 12.16 8.59
N ARG A 43 22.29 12.07 9.79
CA ARG A 43 22.85 12.46 11.08
C ARG A 43 22.17 11.65 12.18
N ASN A 44 22.59 11.84 13.43
CA ASN A 44 21.85 11.31 14.57
C ASN A 44 20.49 12.00 14.68
N ILE A 45 19.45 11.22 14.99
CA ILE A 45 18.05 11.65 15.15
C ILE A 45 17.63 11.23 16.56
N GLU A 46 17.05 12.16 17.31
CA GLU A 46 16.59 11.91 18.68
C GLU A 46 15.17 11.33 18.71
N GLU A 47 14.83 10.61 19.78
CA GLU A 47 13.47 10.12 19.97
C GLU A 47 12.46 11.28 20.00
N GLY A 48 11.37 11.15 19.25
CA GLY A 48 10.35 12.19 19.11
C GLY A 48 10.68 13.28 18.08
N GLU A 49 11.86 13.24 17.45
CA GLU A 49 12.21 14.20 16.41
C GLU A 49 11.44 13.92 15.10
N VAL A 50 10.83 14.97 14.54
CA VAL A 50 10.07 14.88 13.27
C VAL A 50 11.03 14.77 12.09
N MET A 51 11.08 13.58 11.49
CA MET A 51 11.91 13.31 10.31
C MET A 51 11.30 13.87 9.03
N ILE A 52 9.99 13.73 8.84
CA ILE A 52 9.28 14.18 7.66
C ILE A 52 7.98 14.86 8.08
N ALA A 53 7.69 16.00 7.47
CA ALA A 53 6.37 16.62 7.57
C ALA A 53 5.80 16.86 6.17
N VAL A 54 4.59 16.39 5.91
CA VAL A 54 3.92 16.46 4.60
C VAL A 54 2.63 17.27 4.72
N PRO A 55 2.43 18.32 3.90
CA PRO A 55 1.15 19.02 3.82
C PRO A 55 -0.03 18.09 3.48
N LEU A 56 -1.17 18.26 4.16
CA LEU A 56 -2.37 17.46 3.95
C LEU A 56 -2.89 17.56 2.51
N ASP A 57 -2.75 18.72 1.87
CA ASP A 57 -3.17 18.95 0.49
C ASP A 57 -2.34 18.19 -0.57
N LEU A 58 -1.20 17.62 -0.16
CA LEU A 58 -0.39 16.75 -1.01
C LEU A 58 -0.78 15.27 -0.93
N MET A 59 -1.58 14.88 0.08
CA MET A 59 -2.04 13.51 0.20
C MET A 59 -3.08 13.18 -0.87
N ILE A 60 -3.04 11.93 -1.36
CA ILE A 60 -4.13 11.38 -2.17
C ILE A 60 -4.99 10.51 -1.26
N THR A 61 -6.17 11.04 -0.93
CA THR A 61 -7.22 10.41 -0.12
C THR A 61 -8.56 10.47 -0.86
N ILE A 62 -9.57 9.76 -0.35
CA ILE A 62 -10.92 9.82 -0.93
C ILE A 62 -11.50 11.24 -0.93
N ASP A 63 -11.16 12.06 0.07
CA ASP A 63 -11.58 13.46 0.17
C ASP A 63 -10.82 14.41 -0.77
N SER A 64 -9.61 14.01 -1.20
CA SER A 64 -8.77 14.85 -2.07
C SER A 64 -9.22 14.81 -3.53
N ILE A 65 -9.92 13.75 -3.94
CA ILE A 65 -10.33 13.55 -5.34
C ILE A 65 -11.71 14.16 -5.60
N PRO A 66 -12.05 14.53 -6.85
CA PRO A 66 -13.32 15.17 -7.15
C PRO A 66 -14.53 14.33 -6.69
N ALA A 67 -15.47 14.96 -5.97
CA ALA A 67 -16.70 14.29 -5.53
C ALA A 67 -17.58 13.81 -6.71
N THR A 68 -17.43 14.43 -7.89
CA THR A 68 -18.05 13.97 -9.14
C THR A 68 -17.50 12.63 -9.61
N PHE A 69 -16.27 12.26 -9.24
CA PHE A 69 -15.69 10.96 -9.50
C PHE A 69 -16.22 9.91 -8.52
N THR A 70 -16.16 10.19 -7.21
CA THR A 70 -16.58 9.24 -6.17
C THR A 70 -18.06 8.86 -6.28
N LYS A 71 -18.93 9.81 -6.64
CA LYS A 71 -20.38 9.60 -6.80
C LYS A 71 -20.78 8.69 -7.98
N GLN A 72 -19.85 8.33 -8.87
CA GLN A 72 -20.15 7.40 -9.96
C GLN A 72 -20.24 5.94 -9.48
N PHE A 73 -19.64 5.63 -8.33
CA PHE A 73 -19.55 4.27 -7.84
C PHE A 73 -20.76 3.86 -7.01
N PRO A 74 -21.19 2.58 -7.07
CA PRO A 74 -22.25 2.07 -6.22
C PRO A 74 -21.93 2.23 -4.72
N PRO A 75 -22.94 2.40 -3.85
CA PRO A 75 -22.77 2.36 -2.40
C PRO A 75 -22.06 1.07 -1.96
N GLY A 76 -21.12 1.18 -1.02
CA GLY A 76 -20.33 0.05 -0.53
C GLY A 76 -19.13 -0.31 -1.41
N THR A 77 -18.86 0.43 -2.49
CA THR A 77 -17.58 0.30 -3.20
C THR A 77 -16.43 0.71 -2.28
N SER A 78 -15.43 -0.15 -2.14
CA SER A 78 -14.26 0.11 -1.30
C SER A 78 -13.55 1.41 -1.69
N ILE A 79 -13.09 2.20 -0.72
CA ILE A 79 -12.25 3.38 -0.94
C ILE A 79 -11.00 3.01 -1.75
N HIS A 80 -10.39 1.87 -1.45
CA HIS A 80 -9.22 1.36 -2.17
C HIS A 80 -9.48 1.17 -3.67
N GLY A 81 -10.61 0.54 -4.02
CA GLY A 81 -11.04 0.37 -5.41
C GLY A 81 -11.31 1.69 -6.12
N ILE A 82 -11.97 2.66 -5.45
CA ILE A 82 -12.25 3.99 -6.02
C ILE A 82 -10.95 4.75 -6.30
N LEU A 83 -10.02 4.77 -5.35
CA LEU A 83 -8.73 5.44 -5.53
C LEU A 83 -7.89 4.77 -6.63
N ALA A 84 -7.90 3.44 -6.73
CA ALA A 84 -7.21 2.72 -7.79
C ALA A 84 -7.80 3.06 -9.18
N ALA A 85 -9.12 3.15 -9.28
CA ALA A 85 -9.79 3.59 -10.50
C ALA A 85 -9.47 5.06 -10.82
N PHE A 86 -9.43 5.95 -9.83
CA PHE A 86 -9.06 7.35 -10.02
C PHE A 86 -7.62 7.52 -10.53
N LEU A 87 -6.68 6.76 -9.98
CA LEU A 87 -5.28 6.79 -10.45
C LEU A 87 -5.13 6.26 -11.89
N THR A 88 -6.12 5.49 -12.37
CA THR A 88 -6.12 4.87 -13.71
C THR A 88 -6.84 5.73 -14.76
N GLU A 89 -8.09 6.13 -14.49
CA GLU A 89 -9.01 6.81 -15.42
C GLU A 89 -9.44 8.21 -14.95
N GLY A 90 -8.94 8.66 -13.80
CA GLY A 90 -9.20 10.01 -13.30
C GLY A 90 -8.58 11.11 -14.16
N ASP A 91 -8.89 12.36 -13.83
CA ASP A 91 -8.39 13.52 -14.56
C ASP A 91 -6.85 13.56 -14.56
N HIS A 92 -6.25 13.41 -15.74
CA HIS A 92 -4.81 13.42 -15.92
C HIS A 92 -4.18 14.77 -15.56
N GLU A 93 -4.86 15.90 -15.81
CA GLU A 93 -4.31 17.22 -15.44
C GLU A 93 -4.36 17.43 -13.93
N PHE A 94 -5.38 16.87 -13.25
CA PHE A 94 -5.41 16.81 -11.80
C PHE A 94 -4.23 16.00 -11.25
N LEU A 95 -4.00 14.80 -11.79
CA LEU A 95 -2.94 13.88 -11.33
C LEU A 95 -1.51 14.35 -11.65
N LYS A 96 -1.36 15.26 -12.62
CA LYS A 96 -0.07 15.79 -13.10
C LYS A 96 0.78 16.41 -11.98
N ARG A 97 0.14 16.96 -10.95
CA ARG A 97 0.82 17.48 -9.75
C ARG A 97 1.76 16.44 -9.14
N TRP A 98 1.39 15.16 -9.19
CA TRP A 98 2.13 14.05 -8.59
C TRP A 98 3.00 13.25 -9.58
N ASP A 99 3.18 13.70 -10.83
CA ASP A 99 3.89 12.92 -11.85
C ASP A 99 5.32 12.53 -11.45
N LEU A 100 6.05 13.42 -10.79
CA LEU A 100 7.41 13.12 -10.33
C LEU A 100 7.43 12.06 -9.22
N TRP A 101 6.39 12.03 -8.38
CA TRP A 101 6.23 11.00 -7.36
C TRP A 101 5.83 9.65 -7.98
N ARG A 102 4.88 9.65 -8.91
CA ARG A 102 4.43 8.43 -9.60
C ARG A 102 5.53 7.78 -10.41
N LYS A 103 6.46 8.57 -10.95
CA LYS A 103 7.65 8.09 -11.68
C LYS A 103 8.65 7.32 -10.81
N VAL A 104 8.58 7.44 -9.49
CA VAL A 104 9.50 6.77 -8.55
C VAL A 104 8.82 5.66 -7.75
N TRP A 105 7.58 5.32 -8.09
CA TRP A 105 6.88 4.15 -7.56
C TRP A 105 7.56 2.83 -7.98
N PRO A 106 7.32 1.74 -7.23
CA PRO A 106 7.74 0.40 -7.65
C PRO A 106 7.25 0.07 -9.05
N SER A 107 8.05 -0.69 -9.78
CA SER A 107 7.63 -1.28 -11.04
C SER A 107 6.67 -2.46 -10.79
N ARG A 108 5.92 -2.85 -11.82
CA ARG A 108 5.10 -4.08 -11.80
C ARG A 108 5.95 -5.31 -11.42
N LYS A 109 7.19 -5.38 -11.93
CA LYS A 109 8.13 -6.46 -11.61
C LYS A 109 8.49 -6.51 -10.13
N ASP A 110 8.66 -5.37 -9.48
CA ASP A 110 8.95 -5.33 -8.04
C ASP A 110 7.82 -5.97 -7.23
N PHE A 111 6.56 -5.80 -7.66
CA PHE A 111 5.42 -6.47 -7.04
C PHE A 111 5.36 -7.97 -7.37
N GLU A 112 5.60 -8.35 -8.63
CA GLU A 112 5.61 -9.77 -9.03
C GLU A 112 6.68 -10.57 -8.29
N ASP A 113 7.85 -9.97 -8.06
CA ASP A 113 8.96 -10.62 -7.36
C ASP A 113 8.74 -10.71 -5.83
N SER A 114 7.79 -9.96 -5.25
CA SER A 114 7.66 -9.82 -3.78
C SER A 114 6.27 -10.13 -3.20
N MET A 115 5.19 -10.06 -3.98
CA MET A 115 3.83 -10.16 -3.48
C MET A 115 3.19 -11.51 -3.82
N PRO A 116 2.82 -12.33 -2.81
CA PRO A 116 2.20 -13.64 -3.05
C PRO A 116 0.97 -13.62 -3.95
N ILE A 117 0.19 -12.53 -3.99
CA ILE A 117 -0.99 -12.40 -4.87
C ILE A 117 -0.65 -12.42 -6.36
N LEU A 118 0.59 -12.08 -6.72
CA LEU A 118 1.06 -12.06 -8.11
C LEU A 118 1.97 -13.25 -8.46
N TRP A 119 2.31 -14.09 -7.49
CA TRP A 119 3.14 -15.25 -7.75
C TRP A 119 2.41 -16.28 -8.64
N PRO A 120 3.17 -17.09 -9.39
CA PRO A 120 2.64 -18.27 -10.06
C PRO A 120 1.80 -19.13 -9.10
N GLU A 121 0.74 -19.75 -9.62
CA GLU A 121 -0.26 -20.47 -8.82
C GLU A 121 0.38 -21.58 -7.97
N GLU A 122 1.42 -22.22 -8.49
CA GLU A 122 2.21 -23.24 -7.81
C GLU A 122 2.94 -22.73 -6.56
N LEU A 123 3.26 -21.43 -6.46
CA LEU A 123 3.98 -20.85 -5.33
C LEU A 123 3.06 -20.27 -4.25
N ARG A 124 1.79 -20.00 -4.57
CA ARG A 124 0.86 -19.26 -3.68
C ARG A 124 -0.34 -20.07 -3.19
N ARG A 125 -0.19 -21.38 -3.04
CA ARG A 125 -1.26 -22.27 -2.56
C ARG A 125 -1.89 -21.76 -1.25
N SER A 126 -3.22 -21.62 -1.25
CA SER A 126 -4.00 -21.09 -0.15
C SER A 126 -5.41 -21.65 -0.12
N ASN A 127 -6.20 -21.27 0.90
CA ASN A 127 -7.62 -21.57 0.99
C ASN A 127 -8.51 -20.58 0.22
N SER A 128 -7.91 -19.80 -0.68
CA SER A 128 -8.65 -18.84 -1.50
C SER A 128 -9.61 -19.52 -2.46
N GLU A 129 -10.80 -18.95 -2.61
CA GLU A 129 -11.79 -19.36 -3.62
C GLU A 129 -11.33 -19.06 -5.07
N PHE A 130 -10.32 -18.22 -5.24
CA PHE A 130 -9.78 -17.83 -6.56
C PHE A 130 -8.66 -18.74 -7.06
N GLN A 131 -8.35 -19.84 -6.35
CA GLN A 131 -7.39 -20.84 -6.77
C GLN A 131 -8.02 -21.85 -7.74
N LYS A 132 -7.41 -22.08 -8.92
CA LYS A 132 -8.01 -22.82 -10.04
C LYS A 132 -7.78 -24.34 -9.96
N ALA A 133 -6.71 -24.81 -9.31
CA ALA A 133 -6.51 -26.24 -9.09
C ALA A 133 -5.71 -26.58 -7.82
N PRO A 134 -6.02 -27.70 -7.12
CA PRO A 134 -5.19 -28.19 -6.03
C PRO A 134 -3.86 -28.75 -6.56
N CYS A 135 -2.76 -28.05 -6.26
CA CYS A 135 -1.40 -28.50 -6.57
C CYS A 135 -0.95 -29.64 -5.64
N GLU A 136 -0.26 -30.66 -6.17
CA GLU A 136 0.14 -31.88 -5.45
C GLU A 136 1.44 -31.72 -4.62
N GLN A 137 2.16 -30.58 -4.67
CA GLN A 137 3.49 -30.37 -4.06
C GLN A 137 3.61 -28.96 -3.42
N PRO A 138 4.71 -28.58 -2.71
CA PRO A 138 4.69 -28.12 -1.31
C PRO A 138 4.05 -26.76 -1.03
N PHE A 139 3.56 -26.61 0.21
CA PHE A 139 3.05 -25.37 0.76
C PHE A 139 4.18 -24.41 1.15
N LEU A 140 4.48 -23.43 0.30
CA LEU A 140 5.54 -22.44 0.56
C LEU A 140 5.12 -21.30 1.49
N LEU A 141 3.84 -20.95 1.46
CA LEU A 141 3.29 -19.87 2.29
C LEU A 141 3.02 -20.36 3.72
N PRO A 142 3.34 -19.53 4.74
CA PRO A 142 3.02 -19.85 6.13
C PRO A 142 1.48 -19.93 6.33
N PRO A 143 0.98 -20.66 7.35
CA PRO A 143 -0.45 -20.81 7.61
C PRO A 143 -1.23 -19.49 7.72
N SER A 144 -0.62 -18.43 8.27
CA SER A 144 -1.23 -17.10 8.35
C SER A 144 -1.52 -16.50 6.97
N ALA A 145 -0.63 -16.72 6.00
CA ALA A 145 -0.78 -16.23 4.64
C ALA A 145 -1.69 -17.14 3.81
N SER A 146 -1.46 -18.45 3.85
CA SER A 146 -2.19 -19.43 3.04
C SER A 146 -3.56 -19.81 3.59
N GLY A 147 -3.79 -19.65 4.89
CA GLY A 147 -4.96 -20.21 5.56
C GLY A 147 -4.96 -21.75 5.63
N ILE A 148 -3.85 -22.40 5.28
CA ILE A 148 -3.70 -23.86 5.28
C ILE A 148 -2.65 -24.28 6.31
N TRP A 149 -3.02 -25.23 7.17
CA TRP A 149 -2.08 -25.87 8.08
C TRP A 149 -1.20 -26.86 7.32
N ASN A 150 0.08 -26.51 7.14
CA ASN A 150 1.07 -27.30 6.41
C ASN A 150 2.12 -27.98 7.31
N SER A 151 2.23 -27.62 8.60
CA SER A 151 3.32 -28.08 9.48
C SER A 151 2.97 -29.22 10.44
N PHE A 152 1.68 -29.43 10.80
CA PHE A 152 1.29 -30.47 11.74
C PHE A 152 -0.04 -31.14 11.34
N LYS A 153 -0.13 -32.46 11.52
CA LYS A 153 -1.42 -33.18 11.50
C LYS A 153 -2.20 -32.82 12.78
N THR A 154 -2.82 -31.64 12.80
CA THR A 154 -3.66 -31.27 13.93
C THR A 154 -4.93 -32.13 13.96
N SER A 155 -5.26 -32.68 15.13
CA SER A 155 -6.55 -33.32 15.41
C SER A 155 -7.69 -32.29 15.53
N GLN A 156 -7.35 -31.01 15.59
CA GLN A 156 -8.31 -29.89 15.61
C GLN A 156 -8.52 -29.35 14.18
N ARG A 157 -9.19 -30.12 13.32
CA ARG A 157 -9.56 -29.66 11.97
C ARG A 157 -10.64 -28.56 11.96
N ASP A 158 -11.35 -28.36 13.07
CA ASP A 158 -12.57 -27.53 13.13
C ASP A 158 -12.44 -26.20 13.88
N ARG A 159 -11.25 -25.82 14.37
CA ARG A 159 -11.09 -24.48 14.97
C ARG A 159 -10.81 -23.45 13.88
N LYS A 160 -11.87 -22.77 13.42
CA LYS A 160 -11.75 -21.50 12.71
C LYS A 160 -11.12 -20.46 13.63
N PHE A 161 -9.80 -20.33 13.57
CA PHE A 161 -9.12 -19.16 14.13
C PHE A 161 -9.32 -18.00 13.16
N GLU A 162 -10.43 -17.27 13.33
CA GLU A 162 -10.67 -16.02 12.63
C GLU A 162 -9.94 -14.90 13.38
N SER A 163 -8.70 -14.64 12.99
CA SER A 163 -7.99 -13.42 13.38
C SER A 163 -7.64 -12.61 12.13
N LYS A 164 -7.42 -11.31 12.32
CA LYS A 164 -7.01 -10.38 11.25
C LYS A 164 -5.74 -10.82 10.51
N SER A 165 -4.94 -11.71 11.11
CA SER A 165 -3.65 -12.16 10.59
C SER A 165 -3.71 -13.57 9.98
N GLN A 166 -4.90 -14.09 9.68
CA GLN A 166 -5.09 -15.39 9.03
C GLN A 166 -5.72 -15.22 7.65
N ASN A 167 -5.51 -16.19 6.75
CA ASN A 167 -6.08 -16.19 5.39
C ASN A 167 -5.71 -14.92 4.59
N LEU A 168 -4.54 -14.34 4.84
CA LEU A 168 -4.18 -13.03 4.29
C LEU A 168 -4.26 -13.01 2.75
N LEU A 169 -3.77 -14.06 2.09
CA LEU A 169 -3.81 -14.12 0.63
C LEU A 169 -5.25 -14.17 0.11
N ALA A 170 -6.09 -15.03 0.68
CA ALA A 170 -7.50 -15.14 0.29
C ALA A 170 -8.27 -13.83 0.51
N GLN A 171 -8.00 -13.12 1.62
CA GLN A 171 -8.61 -11.81 1.89
C GLN A 171 -8.17 -10.76 0.87
N GLN A 172 -6.88 -10.71 0.53
CA GLN A 172 -6.32 -9.77 -0.43
C GLN A 172 -6.85 -10.02 -1.85
N GLU A 173 -6.93 -11.28 -2.27
CA GLU A 173 -7.54 -11.67 -3.54
C GLU A 173 -9.02 -11.29 -3.61
N LYS A 174 -9.77 -11.57 -2.54
CA LYS A 174 -11.18 -11.18 -2.45
C LYS A 174 -11.36 -9.67 -2.59
N ARG A 175 -10.57 -8.86 -1.88
CA ARG A 175 -10.64 -7.39 -1.98
C ARG A 175 -10.33 -6.88 -3.38
N LEU A 176 -9.28 -7.39 -4.01
CA LEU A 176 -8.92 -7.01 -5.38
C LEU A 176 -10.04 -7.38 -6.37
N GLN A 177 -10.59 -8.59 -6.25
CA GLN A 177 -11.66 -9.07 -7.14
C GLN A 177 -12.99 -8.33 -6.91
N ASP A 178 -13.36 -8.04 -5.66
CA ASP A 178 -14.55 -7.26 -5.33
C ASP A 178 -14.40 -5.81 -5.84
N ALA A 179 -13.24 -5.18 -5.63
CA ALA A 179 -12.92 -3.86 -6.17
C ALA A 179 -12.99 -3.83 -7.70
N TRP A 180 -12.42 -4.84 -8.36
CA TRP A 180 -12.47 -4.98 -9.82
C TRP A 180 -13.91 -5.06 -10.35
N ARG A 181 -14.74 -5.91 -9.75
CA ARG A 181 -16.15 -6.05 -10.15
C ARG A 181 -16.91 -4.73 -10.01
N ASN A 182 -16.71 -4.00 -8.90
CA ASN A 182 -17.36 -2.71 -8.69
C ASN A 182 -16.89 -1.66 -9.72
N VAL A 183 -15.59 -1.63 -10.02
CA VAL A 183 -15.02 -0.67 -10.98
C VAL A 183 -15.53 -0.92 -12.41
N LEU A 184 -15.72 -2.17 -12.81
CA LEU A 184 -16.28 -2.51 -14.12
C LEU A 184 -17.75 -2.06 -14.29
N THR A 185 -18.48 -1.80 -13.20
CA THR A 185 -19.85 -1.24 -13.30
C THR A 185 -19.84 0.22 -13.79
N VAL A 186 -18.73 0.94 -13.58
CA VAL A 186 -18.55 2.35 -13.98
C VAL A 186 -17.70 2.46 -15.24
N PHE A 187 -16.64 1.65 -15.33
CA PHE A 187 -15.68 1.63 -16.43
C PHE A 187 -15.60 0.23 -17.06
N PRO A 188 -16.55 -0.16 -17.95
CA PRO A 188 -16.60 -1.51 -18.51
C PRO A 188 -15.35 -1.92 -19.32
N ASN A 189 -14.61 -0.93 -19.84
CA ASN A 189 -13.39 -1.12 -20.63
C ASN A 189 -12.11 -0.87 -19.81
N MET A 190 -12.19 -0.86 -18.48
CA MET A 190 -11.03 -0.67 -17.61
C MET A 190 -9.94 -1.70 -17.96
N ASP A 191 -8.69 -1.23 -18.04
CA ASP A 191 -7.56 -2.11 -18.26
C ASP A 191 -7.14 -2.78 -16.95
N TRP A 192 -7.11 -4.11 -16.93
CA TRP A 192 -6.78 -4.90 -15.74
C TRP A 192 -5.36 -4.61 -15.24
N ASP A 193 -4.38 -4.51 -16.14
CA ASP A 193 -2.98 -4.36 -15.75
C ASP A 193 -2.72 -2.99 -15.12
N LYS A 194 -3.31 -1.93 -15.65
CA LYS A 194 -3.24 -0.59 -15.07
C LYS A 194 -3.99 -0.51 -13.74
N PHE A 195 -5.22 -1.02 -13.68
CA PHE A 195 -6.02 -0.98 -12.45
C PHE A 195 -5.35 -1.75 -11.32
N SER A 196 -4.96 -3.01 -11.59
CA SER A 196 -4.31 -3.86 -10.59
C SER A 196 -2.99 -3.25 -10.13
N PHE A 197 -2.21 -2.64 -11.02
CA PHE A 197 -1.00 -1.91 -10.64
C PHE A 197 -1.29 -0.79 -9.63
N HIS A 198 -2.27 0.07 -9.89
CA HIS A 198 -2.63 1.15 -8.96
C HIS A 198 -3.24 0.62 -7.65
N TRP A 199 -3.98 -0.48 -7.71
CA TRP A 199 -4.48 -1.16 -6.51
C TRP A 199 -3.33 -1.67 -5.64
N LEU A 200 -2.29 -2.26 -6.24
CA LEU A 200 -1.09 -2.74 -5.53
C LEU A 200 -0.28 -1.60 -4.91
N ILE A 201 -0.19 -0.45 -5.59
CA ILE A 201 0.40 0.77 -5.04
C ILE A 201 -0.34 1.16 -3.75
N LEU A 202 -1.66 1.31 -3.82
CA LEU A 202 -2.48 1.62 -2.64
C LEU A 202 -2.32 0.57 -1.53
N ASN A 203 -2.23 -0.72 -1.88
CA ASN A 203 -2.11 -1.78 -0.89
C ASN A 203 -0.77 -1.81 -0.15
N THR A 204 0.29 -1.26 -0.76
CA THR A 204 1.66 -1.37 -0.23
C THR A 204 2.29 -0.04 0.18
N ARG A 205 1.67 1.09 -0.19
CA ARG A 205 2.22 2.44 0.00
C ARG A 205 1.29 3.40 0.74
N SER A 206 0.10 2.95 1.13
CA SER A 206 -0.82 3.77 1.91
C SER A 206 -0.47 3.79 3.39
N PHE A 207 -0.80 4.91 4.03
CA PHE A 207 -0.83 5.05 5.48
C PHE A 207 -2.27 5.02 5.97
N TYR A 208 -2.46 4.55 7.20
CA TYR A 208 -3.75 4.67 7.86
C TYR A 208 -4.11 6.15 7.98
N TYR A 209 -5.25 6.55 7.41
CA TYR A 209 -5.72 7.92 7.44
C TYR A 209 -7.24 7.97 7.57
N VAL A 210 -7.70 8.74 8.56
CA VAL A 210 -9.09 9.15 8.70
C VAL A 210 -9.08 10.66 8.86
N LYS A 211 -9.91 11.35 8.09
CA LYS A 211 -9.99 12.81 8.16
C LYS A 211 -10.40 13.24 9.58
N PRO A 212 -9.75 14.27 10.15
CA PRO A 212 -10.13 14.76 11.48
C PRO A 212 -11.62 15.11 11.53
N GLY A 213 -12.31 14.58 12.55
CA GLY A 213 -13.75 14.78 12.75
C GLY A 213 -14.66 13.84 11.95
N GLN A 214 -14.12 12.86 11.23
CA GLN A 214 -14.88 11.78 10.61
C GLN A 214 -14.68 10.45 11.35
N GLU A 215 -15.70 9.60 11.30
CA GLU A 215 -15.62 8.21 11.76
C GLU A 215 -14.81 7.36 10.76
N PRO A 216 -14.06 6.35 11.23
CA PRO A 216 -13.40 5.42 10.33
C PRO A 216 -14.41 4.65 9.47
N PRO A 217 -14.01 4.22 8.26
CA PRO A 217 -14.83 3.33 7.44
C PRO A 217 -15.09 1.99 8.13
N GLU A 218 -16.16 1.30 7.71
CA GLU A 218 -16.54 -0.02 8.23
C GLU A 218 -15.40 -1.04 8.07
N ASP A 219 -14.78 -1.10 6.89
CA ASP A 219 -13.50 -1.80 6.71
C ASP A 219 -12.35 -0.84 7.00
N TRP A 220 -11.60 -1.09 8.07
CA TRP A 220 -10.40 -0.31 8.41
C TRP A 220 -9.33 -0.30 7.31
N ASN A 221 -9.35 -1.26 6.37
CA ASN A 221 -8.45 -1.29 5.22
C ASN A 221 -8.77 -0.20 4.18
N ASP A 222 -9.94 0.44 4.29
CA ASP A 222 -10.32 1.59 3.48
C ASP A 222 -9.95 2.94 4.12
N ALA A 223 -9.43 2.93 5.36
CA ALA A 223 -8.91 4.12 6.02
C ALA A 223 -7.50 4.44 5.50
N ILE A 224 -7.40 4.80 4.21
CA ILE A 224 -6.11 4.91 3.51
C ILE A 224 -5.87 6.30 2.92
N GLY A 225 -4.61 6.69 2.92
CA GLY A 225 -4.10 7.84 2.17
C GLY A 225 -2.70 7.56 1.65
N LEU A 226 -2.45 7.90 0.38
CA LEU A 226 -1.08 7.93 -0.13
C LEU A 226 -0.43 9.23 0.31
N VAL A 227 0.73 9.12 0.95
CA VAL A 227 1.47 10.26 1.49
C VAL A 227 2.80 10.38 0.73
N PRO A 228 2.97 11.41 -0.13
CA PRO A 228 4.21 11.57 -0.88
C PRO A 228 5.43 11.60 0.03
N PHE A 229 6.50 10.93 -0.41
CA PHE A 229 7.82 10.92 0.23
C PHE A 229 7.92 10.11 1.53
N ALA A 230 6.82 9.99 2.29
CA ALA A 230 6.70 9.09 3.43
C ALA A 230 6.79 7.60 3.03
N ASP A 231 6.37 7.28 1.80
CA ASP A 231 6.34 5.93 1.24
C ASP A 231 7.72 5.31 0.94
N TYR A 232 8.82 6.04 1.24
CA TYR A 232 10.18 5.49 1.31
C TYR A 232 10.51 4.83 2.65
N PHE A 233 9.72 5.03 3.71
CA PHE A 233 9.96 4.34 4.97
C PHE A 233 9.62 2.85 4.83
N ASN A 234 10.60 2.00 5.13
CA ASN A 234 10.40 0.57 5.20
C ASN A 234 9.92 0.16 6.60
N HIS A 235 9.17 -0.93 6.70
CA HIS A 235 8.77 -1.50 7.98
C HIS A 235 9.94 -2.17 8.73
N SER A 236 9.85 -2.15 10.05
CA SER A 236 10.75 -2.79 11.01
C SER A 236 9.90 -3.46 12.09
N ASP A 237 10.22 -4.71 12.45
CA ASP A 237 9.49 -5.47 13.47
C ASP A 237 9.77 -4.95 14.91
N ASP A 238 10.83 -4.16 15.08
CA ASP A 238 11.20 -3.51 16.34
C ASP A 238 10.39 -2.22 16.55
N ALA A 239 9.06 -2.34 16.65
CA ALA A 239 8.25 -1.28 17.22
C ALA A 239 8.46 -1.28 18.74
N VAL A 240 9.50 -0.57 19.20
CA VAL A 240 9.63 -0.16 20.60
C VAL A 240 8.28 0.41 21.02
N ARG A 241 7.72 -0.12 22.12
CA ARG A 241 6.45 0.26 22.75
C ARG A 241 6.15 1.75 22.59
N ALA A 242 5.40 2.08 21.54
CA ALA A 242 5.05 3.43 21.23
C ALA A 242 3.56 3.62 21.56
N SER A 243 3.26 4.57 22.42
CA SER A 243 1.89 4.92 22.84
C SER A 243 1.03 5.34 21.62
N PRO A 244 -0.30 5.41 21.74
CA PRO A 244 -1.21 5.70 20.61
C PRO A 244 -0.99 7.06 19.90
N LEU A 245 -0.09 7.91 20.42
CA LEU A 245 0.29 9.21 19.87
C LEU A 245 1.66 9.21 19.16
N GLN A 246 2.30 8.05 18.99
CA GLN A 246 3.73 7.93 18.68
C GLN A 246 3.99 7.40 17.24
N TRP A 247 3.11 7.74 16.30
CA TRP A 247 3.25 7.43 14.87
C TRP A 247 4.03 8.47 14.06
N THR A 248 4.60 9.51 14.68
CA THR A 248 5.18 10.64 13.94
C THR A 248 6.59 10.36 13.41
N ILE A 249 6.75 9.27 12.64
CA ILE A 249 7.76 9.20 11.58
C ILE A 249 7.44 10.27 10.51
N VAL A 250 6.15 10.56 10.35
CA VAL A 250 5.59 11.52 9.40
C VAL A 250 4.56 12.38 10.12
N GLU A 251 4.76 13.69 10.13
CA GLU A 251 3.77 14.67 10.60
C GLU A 251 2.93 15.16 9.41
N LEU A 252 1.62 15.18 9.57
CA LEU A 252 0.72 15.77 8.57
C LEU A 252 0.49 17.24 8.95
N MET A 253 0.93 18.14 8.09
CA MET A 253 0.77 19.57 8.29
C MET A 253 -0.55 20.04 7.69
N PRO A 254 -1.31 20.92 8.37
CA PRO A 254 -2.53 21.51 7.81
C PRO A 254 -2.26 22.30 6.53
#